data_AF-A0A834BBN8-F1
#
_entry.id   AF-A0A834BBN8-F1
#
_cell.length_a   1.000
_cell.length_b   1.000
_cell.length_c   1.000
_cell.angle_alpha   90.00
_cell.angle_beta   90.00
_cell.angle_gamma   90.00
#
_symmetry.space_group_name_H-M   'P 1'
#
loop_
_entity.id
_entity.type
_entity.pdbx_description
1 polymer ?
#
loop_
_entity_poly.entity_id
_entity_poly.type
_entity_poly.pdbx_seq_one_letter_code
_entity_poly.pdbx_strand_id
1 'polypeptide(L)' 'MTFYFGFKNVELLFSGLVINTAGEMAGAFVGVFLLAMFYEGLKIARESLLRKSQVSIRYNSMPVPGPNGTILMETHKTVG' A
#
# COMPACT_ATOMS: atom_id res chain seq x y z
N MET A 1 -27.42 -13.42 11.72
CA MET A 1 -27.18 -14.63 10.91
C MET A 1 -25.80 -14.49 10.30
N THR A 2 -24.93 -15.49 10.35
CA THR A 2 -23.57 -15.42 9.81
C THR A 2 -23.56 -15.90 8.36
N PHE A 3 -22.94 -15.14 7.46
CA PHE A 3 -22.89 -15.39 6.00
C PHE A 3 -24.27 -15.49 5.34
N TYR A 4 -24.87 -14.34 5.08
CA TYR A 4 -26.15 -14.20 4.39
C TYR A 4 -25.94 -14.03 2.88
N PHE A 5 -26.66 -14.82 2.08
CA PHE A 5 -26.74 -14.66 0.63
C PHE A 5 -28.10 -14.03 0.28
N GLY A 6 -28.06 -12.80 -0.22
CA GLY A 6 -29.23 -12.09 -0.70
C GLY A 6 -28.86 -10.72 -1.25
N PHE A 7 -29.77 -10.14 -2.02
CA PHE A 7 -29.57 -8.85 -2.71
C PHE A 7 -30.69 -7.85 -2.43
N LYS A 8 -31.52 -8.13 -1.42
CA LYS A 8 -32.61 -7.24 -1.00
C LYS A 8 -32.24 -6.59 0.32
N ASN A 9 -32.27 -5.25 0.35
CA ASN A 9 -32.04 -4.45 1.54
C ASN A 9 -30.66 -4.72 2.19
N VAL A 10 -29.60 -4.74 1.39
CA VAL A 10 -28.22 -4.93 1.86
C VAL A 10 -27.52 -3.59 1.90
N GLU A 11 -27.26 -3.06 3.09
CA GLU A 11 -26.50 -1.83 3.29
C GLU A 11 -24.99 -2.09 3.17
N LEU A 12 -24.27 -1.27 2.41
CA LEU A 12 -22.83 -1.39 2.17
C LEU A 12 -22.09 -0.15 2.68
N LEU A 13 -21.53 -0.26 3.89
CA LEU A 13 -20.73 0.75 4.60
C LEU A 13 -21.49 2.06 4.98
N PHE A 14 -22.41 2.53 4.13
CA PHE A 14 -23.12 3.79 4.29
C PHE A 14 -24.63 3.58 4.17
N SER A 15 -25.42 4.28 4.98
CA SER A 15 -26.89 4.18 4.98
C SER A 15 -27.55 4.64 3.67
N GLY A 16 -26.83 5.37 2.82
CA GLY A 16 -27.30 5.76 1.49
C GLY A 16 -27.00 4.72 0.39
N LEU A 17 -26.17 3.72 0.66
CA LEU A 17 -25.73 2.73 -0.31
C LEU A 17 -26.37 1.37 0.00
N VAL A 18 -27.64 1.25 -0.39
CA VAL A 18 -28.46 0.06 -0.15
C VAL A 18 -28.70 -0.68 -1.46
N ILE A 19 -28.34 -1.96 -1.50
CA ILE A 19 -28.63 -2.83 -2.63
C ILE A 19 -30.06 -3.36 -2.51
N ASN A 20 -30.84 -3.17 -3.56
CA ASN A 20 -32.18 -3.71 -3.70
C ASN A 20 -32.36 -4.55 -4.98
N THR A 21 -31.46 -4.42 -5.95
CA THR A 21 -31.52 -5.13 -7.24
C THR A 21 -30.27 -5.96 -7.51
N ALA A 22 -30.40 -6.98 -8.37
CA ALA A 22 -29.27 -7.82 -8.78
C ALA A 22 -28.17 -7.03 -9.52
N GLY A 23 -28.54 -6.00 -10.28
CA GLY A 23 -27.58 -5.13 -10.97
C GLY A 23 -26.73 -4.30 -9.99
N GLU A 24 -27.36 -3.74 -8.96
CA GLU A 24 -26.65 -3.02 -7.89
C GLU A 24 -25.70 -3.94 -7.12
N MET A 25 -26.09 -5.22 -6.90
CA MET A 25 -25.20 -6.21 -6.29
C MET A 25 -23.96 -6.48 -7.14
N ALA A 26 -24.14 -6.66 -8.45
CA ALA A 26 -23.00 -6.84 -9.36
C ALA A 26 -22.09 -5.60 -9.39
N GLY A 27 -22.67 -4.39 -9.41
CA GLY A 27 -21.92 -3.14 -9.35
C GLY A 27 -21.13 -2.99 -8.06
N ALA A 28 -21.76 -3.27 -6.91
CA ALA A 28 -21.12 -3.24 -5.60
C ALA A 28 -19.98 -4.26 -5.50
N PHE A 29 -20.18 -5.48 -6.02
CA PHE A 29 -19.15 -6.51 -6.05
C PHE A 29 -17.91 -6.05 -6.84
N VAL A 30 -18.12 -5.50 -8.05
CA VAL A 30 -17.02 -4.96 -8.87
C VAL A 30 -16.33 -3.79 -8.15
N GLY A 31 -17.10 -2.88 -7.52
CA GLY A 31 -16.55 -1.76 -6.76
C GLY A 31 -15.67 -2.20 -5.59
N VAL A 32 -16.13 -3.15 -4.78
CA VAL A 32 -15.37 -3.70 -3.66
C VAL A 32 -14.13 -4.46 -4.15
N PHE A 33 -14.24 -5.20 -5.25
CA PHE A 33 -13.11 -5.92 -5.84
C PHE A 33 -12.00 -4.96 -6.32
N LEU A 34 -12.37 -3.89 -7.04
CA LEU A 34 -11.43 -2.86 -7.45
C LEU A 34 -10.79 -2.16 -6.24
N LEU A 35 -11.59 -1.86 -5.20
CA LEU A 35 -11.08 -1.26 -3.97
C LEU A 35 -10.06 -2.17 -3.26
N ALA A 36 -10.32 -3.48 -3.24
CA ALA A 36 -9.40 -4.47 -2.66
C ALA A 36 -8.09 -4.57 -3.47
N MET A 37 -8.16 -4.61 -4.81
CA MET A 37 -6.97 -4.59 -5.65
C MET A 37 -6.18 -3.29 -5.47
N PHE A 38 -6.85 -2.14 -5.39
CA PHE A 38 -6.22 -0.86 -5.14
C PHE A 38 -5.54 -0.82 -3.77
N TYR A 39 -6.19 -1.34 -2.73
CA TYR A 39 -5.63 -1.44 -1.39
C TYR A 39 -4.33 -2.24 -1.36
N GLU A 40 -4.31 -3.44 -1.95
CA GLU A 40 -3.09 -4.24 -2.02
C GLU A 40 -2.01 -3.58 -2.90
N GLY A 41 -2.42 -2.96 -4.01
CA GLY A 41 -1.53 -2.18 -4.87
C GLY A 41 -0.85 -1.02 -4.13
N LEU A 42 -1.61 -0.25 -3.34
CA LEU A 42 -1.08 0.86 -2.54
C LEU A 42 -0.17 0.38 -1.42
N LYS A 43 -0.52 -0.74 -0.78
CA LYS A 43 0.31 -1.36 0.25
C LYS A 43 1.71 -1.67 -0.30
N ILE A 44 1.78 -2.27 -1.48
CA ILE A 44 3.04 -2.60 -2.16
C ILE A 44 3.76 -1.34 -2.66
N ALA A 45 3.03 -0.37 -3.22
CA ALA A 45 3.63 0.88 -3.71
C ALA A 45 4.32 1.66 -2.58
N ARG A 46 3.69 1.73 -1.39
CA ARG A 46 4.28 2.34 -0.19
C ARG A 46 5.60 1.66 0.18
N GLU A 47 5.61 0.33 0.24
CA GLU A 47 6.82 -0.42 0.57
C GLU A 47 7.91 -0.23 -0.51
N SER A 48 7.53 -0.23 -1.78
CA SER A 48 8.45 -0.02 -2.90
C SER A 48 9.11 1.37 -2.85
N LEU A 49 8.34 2.42 -2.59
CA LEU A 49 8.85 3.79 -2.48
C LEU A 49 9.80 3.93 -1.28
N LEU A 50 9.47 3.31 -0.14
CA LEU A 50 10.31 3.33 1.04
C LEU A 50 11.63 2.59 0.82
N ARG A 51 11.61 1.43 0.13
CA ARG A 51 12.84 0.71 -0.26
C ARG A 51 13.68 1.54 -1.24
N LYS A 52 13.05 2.19 -2.21
CA LYS A 52 13.74 3.07 -3.18
C LYS A 52 14.37 4.28 -2.50
N SER A 53 13.69 4.92 -1.55
CA SER A 53 14.23 6.06 -0.82
C SER A 53 15.40 5.66 0.08
N GLN A 54 15.32 4.52 0.77
CA GLN A 54 16.44 3.99 1.56
C GLN A 54 17.67 3.66 0.71
N VAL A 55 17.48 3.07 -0.48
CA VAL A 55 18.58 2.77 -1.41
C VAL A 55 19.21 4.05 -1.93
N SER A 56 18.40 5.04 -2.33
CA SER A 56 18.89 6.35 -2.80
C SER A 56 19.71 7.09 -1.74
N ILE A 57 19.29 7.03 -0.46
CA ILE A 57 20.01 7.69 0.65
C ILE A 57 21.37 7.00 0.92
N ARG A 58 21.45 5.66 0.79
CA ARG A 58 22.69 4.89 1.01
C ARG A 58 23.76 5.13 -0.07
N TYR A 59 23.37 5.61 -1.25
CA TYR A 59 24.33 6.09 -2.27
C TYR A 59 24.79 7.54 -2.03
N ASN A 60 23.98 8.36 -1.33
CA ASN A 60 24.34 9.75 -1.00
C ASN A 60 25.31 9.88 0.17
N SER A 61 25.52 8.82 0.96
CA SER A 61 26.70 8.65 1.80
C SER A 61 27.90 8.21 0.93
N MET A 62 28.42 9.20 0.20
CA MET A 62 29.61 9.16 -0.65
C MET A 62 30.83 8.54 0.08
N PRO A 63 31.75 7.87 -0.63
CA PRO A 63 33.03 7.47 -0.08
C PRO A 63 33.81 8.72 0.36
N VAL A 64 34.02 8.87 1.66
CA VAL A 64 34.89 9.91 2.21
C VAL A 64 36.34 9.57 1.82
N PRO A 65 37.10 10.48 1.19
CA PRO A 65 38.50 10.22 0.87
C PRO A 65 39.28 10.08 2.18
N GLY A 66 39.66 8.85 2.53
CA GLY A 66 40.61 8.60 3.60
C GLY A 66 41.98 9.19 3.24
N PRO A 67 42.82 9.61 4.20
CA PRO A 67 44.07 10.34 3.94
C PRO A 67 45.10 9.62 3.06
N ASN A 68 44.88 8.35 2.69
CA ASN A 68 45.84 7.49 1.98
C ASN A 68 45.23 6.63 0.85
N GLY A 69 44.14 7.05 0.22
CA GLY A 69 43.63 6.39 -0.99
C GLY A 69 42.97 5.01 -0.79
N THR A 70 42.68 4.60 0.44
CA THR A 70 41.82 3.46 0.75
C THR A 70 40.43 3.94 1.14
N ILE A 71 39.41 3.40 0.47
CA ILE A 71 38.01 3.78 0.65
C ILE A 71 37.49 3.12 1.93
N LEU A 72 37.24 3.91 2.97
CA LEU A 72 36.56 3.45 4.20
C LEU A 72 35.08 3.80 4.12
N MET A 73 34.22 2.80 4.20
CA MET A 73 32.77 2.99 4.30
C MET A 73 32.42 3.32 5.76
N GLU A 74 32.17 4.59 6.07
CA GLU A 74 31.58 4.94 7.36
C GLU A 74 30.08 4.62 7.37
N THR A 75 29.71 3.51 8.01
CA THR A 75 28.32 3.22 8.36
C THR A 75 27.92 4.03 9.59
N HIS A 76 27.40 5.23 9.39
CA HIS A 76 26.71 5.94 10.46
C HIS A 76 25.27 5.39 10.58
N LYS A 77 25.01 4.64 11.65
CA LYS A 77 23.64 4.32 12.07
C LYS A 77 23.04 5.57 12.69
N THR A 78 22.15 6.26 11.99
CA THR A 78 21.28 7.25 12.63
C THR A 78 20.18 6.53 13.40
N VAL A 79 20.29 6.64 14.72
CA VAL A 79 19.29 6.30 15.74
C VAL A 79 18.11 7.28 15.70
N GLY A 80 16.92 6.78 16.06
CA GLY A 80 15.76 7.59 16.48
C GLY A 80 14.61 7.60 15.50
#